data_AF-A0A965EQC7-F1
#
_entry.id   AF-A0A965EQC7-F1
#
_cell.length_a   1.000
_cell.length_b   1.000
_cell.length_c   1.000
_cell.angle_alpha   90.00
_cell.angle_beta   90.00
_cell.angle_gamma   90.00
#
_symmetry.space_group_name_H-M   'P 1'
#
loop_
_entity.id
_entity.type
_entity.pdbx_description
1 polymer ?
#
loop_
_entity_poly.entity_id
_entity_poly.type
_entity_poly.pdbx_seq_one_letter_code
_entity_poly.pdbx_strand_id
1 'polypeptide(L)' 'MRTLTRADLSESVYRNIGLSRNESSDLVESVLEEICACLEAGEEVKLSSFGTFSVQSKNER' A
#
# COMPACT_ATOMS: atom_id res chain seq x y z
N MET A 1 -20.49 -7.03 -4.86
CA MET A 1 -19.36 -6.35 -4.20
C MET A 1 -18.28 -6.18 -5.26
N ARG A 2 -17.79 -4.95 -5.49
CA ARG A 2 -16.73 -4.71 -6.49
C ARG A 2 -15.39 -4.90 -5.79
N THR A 3 -14.53 -5.75 -6.34
CA THR A 3 -13.17 -5.93 -5.85
C THR A 3 -12.34 -4.72 -6.26
N LEU A 4 -11.74 -4.04 -5.28
CA LEU A 4 -10.77 -2.98 -5.56
C LEU A 4 -9.44 -3.62 -5.94
N THR A 5 -8.91 -3.26 -7.11
CA THR A 5 -7.63 -3.79 -7.61
C THR A 5 -6.55 -2.73 -7.56
N ARG A 6 -5.29 -3.15 -7.74
CA ARG A 6 -4.17 -2.21 -7.89
C ARG A 6 -4.36 -1.28 -9.09
N ALA A 7 -4.90 -1.79 -10.20
CA ALA A 7 -5.23 -0.97 -11.36
C ALA A 7 -6.25 0.14 -11.02
N ASP A 8 -7.25 -0.14 -10.17
CA ASP A 8 -8.20 0.88 -9.73
C ASP A 8 -7.54 1.98 -8.87
N LEU A 9 -6.54 1.61 -8.06
CA LEU A 9 -5.74 2.56 -7.28
C LEU A 9 -4.88 3.44 -8.19
N SER A 10 -4.14 2.85 -9.14
CA SER A 10 -3.31 3.59 -10.10
C SER A 10 -4.15 4.53 -10.97
N GLU A 11 -5.33 4.10 -11.42
CA GLU A 11 -6.27 4.95 -12.16
C GLU A 11 -6.82 6.10 -11.30
N SER A 12 -6.91 5.93 -9.98
CA SER A 12 -7.34 6.98 -9.06
C SER A 12 -6.23 8.01 -8.87
N VAL A 13 -4.97 7.58 -8.73
CA VAL A 13 -3.79 8.45 -8.66
C VAL A 13 -3.64 9.25 -9.95
N TYR A 14 -3.72 8.59 -11.11
CA TYR A 14 -3.69 9.22 -12.43
C TYR A 14 -4.71 10.37 -12.54
N ARG A 15 -5.95 10.11 -12.12
CA ARG A 15 -7.05 11.10 -12.20
C ARG A 15 -6.92 12.27 -11.24
N ASN A 16 -6.39 12.04 -10.03
CA ASN A 16 -6.36 13.07 -8.99
C ASN A 16 -5.09 13.94 -9.04
N ILE A 17 -3.98 13.39 -9.51
CA ILE A 17 -2.66 14.05 -9.40
C ILE A 17 -2.10 14.43 -10.79
N GLY A 18 -2.68 13.91 -11.88
CA GLY A 18 -2.32 14.31 -13.25
C GLY A 18 -0.98 13.76 -13.75
N LEU A 19 -0.44 12.74 -13.08
CA LEU A 19 0.74 11.99 -13.52
C LEU A 19 0.45 11.18 -14.80
N SER A 20 1.48 10.62 -15.42
CA SER A 20 1.27 9.62 -16.48
C SER A 20 0.73 8.31 -15.89
N ARG A 21 0.13 7.44 -16.71
CA ARG A 21 -0.35 6.13 -16.26
C ARG A 21 0.78 5.26 -15.68
N ASN A 22 1.96 5.32 -16.28
CA ASN A 22 3.12 4.57 -15.81
C ASN A 22 3.58 5.09 -14.44
N GLU A 23 3.83 6.40 -14.33
CA GLU A 23 4.23 7.04 -13.07
C GLU A 23 3.21 6.79 -11.94
N SER A 24 1.92 6.79 -12.27
CA SER A 24 0.86 6.49 -11.30
C SER A 24 0.92 5.05 -10.83
N SER A 25 1.23 4.11 -11.72
CA SER A 25 1.39 2.69 -11.37
C SER A 25 2.65 2.48 -10.54
N ASP A 26 3.76 3.08 -10.94
CA ASP A 26 5.05 2.98 -10.24
C ASP A 26 4.95 3.55 -8.82
N LEU A 27 4.22 4.66 -8.64
CA LEU A 27 3.96 5.24 -7.33
C LEU A 27 3.14 4.32 -6.42
N VAL A 28 2.08 3.70 -6.96
CA VAL A 28 1.25 2.75 -6.19
C VAL A 28 2.06 1.52 -5.79
N GLU A 29 2.84 0.95 -6.71
CA GLU A 29 3.70 -0.20 -6.41
C GLU A 29 4.76 0.17 -5.37
N SER A 30 5.42 1.33 -5.51
CA SER A 30 6.44 1.79 -4.55
C SER A 30 5.88 1.95 -3.13
N VAL A 31 4.68 2.50 -2.98
CA VAL A 31 4.03 2.63 -1.66
C VAL A 31 3.75 1.26 -1.05
N LEU A 32 3.24 0.31 -1.84
CA LEU A 32 2.97 -1.04 -1.35
C LEU A 32 4.27 -1.78 -0.99
N GLU A 33 5.31 -1.61 -1.79
CA GLU A 33 6.64 -2.19 -1.54
C GLU A 33 7.24 -1.67 -0.24
N GLU A 34 7.21 -0.35 0.00
CA GLU A 34 7.71 0.25 1.24
C GLU A 34 6.94 -0.25 2.47
N ILE A 35 5.61 -0.39 2.37
CA ILE A 35 4.80 -0.96 3.46
C ILE A 35 5.23 -2.41 3.75
N CYS A 36 5.41 -3.22 2.70
CA CYS A 36 5.87 -4.60 2.85
C CYS A 36 7.27 -4.66 3.48
N ALA A 37 8.22 -3.86 2.99
CA ALA A 37 9.59 -3.84 3.47
C ALA A 37 9.66 -3.47 4.97
N CYS A 38 8.92 -2.46 5.41
CA CYS A 38 8.83 -2.12 6.84
C CYS A 38 8.26 -3.27 7.67
N LEU A 39 7.19 -3.93 7.21
CA LEU A 39 6.59 -5.06 7.94
C LEU A 39 7.53 -6.27 7.98
N GLU A 40 8.24 -6.56 6.89
CA GLU A 40 9.25 -7.62 6.83
C GLU A 40 10.42 -7.37 7.80
N ALA A 41 10.79 -6.10 8.01
CA ALA A 41 11.76 -5.70 9.03
C ALA A 41 11.22 -5.80 10.47
N GLY A 42 9.94 -6.12 10.66
CA GLY A 42 9.26 -6.17 11.96
C GLY A 42 8.86 -4.80 12.50
N GLU A 43 8.92 -3.76 11.67
CA GLU A 43 8.53 -2.40 12.03
C GLU A 43 7.03 -2.19 11.88
N GLU A 44 6.48 -1.22 12.63
CA GLU A 44 5.06 -0.86 12.56
C GLU A 44 4.85 0.28 11.58
N VAL A 45 3.93 0.11 10.63
CA VAL A 45 3.55 1.16 9.68
C VAL A 45 2.28 1.84 10.15
N LYS A 46 2.36 3.15 10.43
CA LYS A 46 1.22 3.99 10.84
C LYS A 46 0.80 4.90 9.70
N LEU A 47 -0.41 4.70 9.20
CA LEU A 47 -1.05 5.59 8.23
C LEU A 47 -2.17 6.37 8.94
N SER A 48 -1.94 7.65 9.18
CA SER A 48 -2.93 8.54 9.80
C SER A 48 -4.25 8.52 9.03
N SER A 49 -5.36 8.46 9.76
CA SER A 49 -6.72 8.36 9.20
C SER A 49 -7.01 7.12 8.35
N PHE A 50 -6.11 6.13 8.35
CA PHE A 50 -6.31 4.85 7.68
C PHE A 50 -6.20 3.68 8.65
N GLY A 51 -5.05 3.51 9.30
CA GLY A 51 -4.82 2.42 10.23
C GLY A 51 -3.35 2.16 10.54
N THR A 52 -3.13 1.15 11.37
CA THR A 52 -1.80 0.70 11.77
C THR A 52 -1.61 -0.75 11.34
N PHE A 53 -0.47 -1.05 10.74
CA PHE A 53 -0.06 -2.38 10.33
C PHE A 53 1.13 -2.83 11.16
N SER A 54 1.06 -4.02 11.72
CA SER A 54 2.15 -4.62 12.48
C SER A 54 2.16 -6.14 12.31
N VAL A 55 3.34 -6.74 12.39
CA VAL A 55 3.51 -8.20 12.34
C VAL A 55 3.28 -8.77 13.73
N GLN A 56 2.33 -9.69 13.85
CA GLN A 56 2.09 -10.42 15.10
C GLN A 56 2.81 -11.77 15.08
N SER A 57 3.74 -11.96 16.00
CA SER A 57 4.32 -13.27 16.28
C SER A 57 3.31 -14.11 17.08
N LYS A 58 2.75 -15.16 16.46
CA LYS A 58 1.95 -16.15 17.19
C LYS A 58 2.88 -17.18 17.82
N ASN A 59 2.82 -17.31 19.14
CA ASN A 59 3.44 -18.46 19.82
C ASN A 59 2.66 -19.74 19.49
N GLU A 60 3.39 -20.82 19.28
CA GLU A 60 2.84 -22.17 19.08
C GLU A 60 1.95 -22.54 20.29
N ARG A 61 0.80 -23.16 20.03
CA ARG A 61 -0.19 -23.56 21.05
C ARG A 61 -0.21 -25.06 21.20
#